data_AF-A0A0F8WR45-F1
#
_entry.id   AF-A0A0F8WR45-F1
#
_cell.length_a   1.000
_cell.length_b   1.000
_cell.length_c   1.000
_cell.angle_alpha   90.00
_cell.angle_beta   90.00
_cell.angle_gamma   90.00
#
_symmetry.space_group_name_H-M   'P 1'
#
loop_
_entity.id
_entity.type
_entity.pdbx_description
1 polymer ?
#
loop_
_entity_poly.entity_id
_entity_poly.type
_entity_poly.pdbx_seq_one_letter_code
_entity_poly.pdbx_strand_id
1 'polypeptide(L)'
;MMNKSFDVENKKFIDIQEKIEQILKKEFLYSTTTARLGNSLIRINYTDKNVEIESQKDNRITLLQEQDKKVYVQIMGVLDDAKVGQLWEELENFFSIGSINIIEDSINNSEEKLDESGESIDRSDESIEIIEFLPSKDELVGEIKNQLENKGFFLEPEEVKTFINNFIEKYERLPVSSEINSIVKGYILMIQEENKLKSQVTEPVIEEPHEESPSNSFENVILSNYEITGRRKCPNCGNEGLIREVDDKTRILMDYPKIYAKKRCCTKCGYEWHVE
;
A
#
# COMPACT_ATOMS: atom_id res chain seq x y z
N MET A 1 -10.16 22.81 -13.87
CA MET A 1 -9.34 21.76 -13.24
C MET A 1 -9.22 22.11 -11.77
N MET A 2 -9.67 21.24 -10.88
CA MET A 2 -9.72 21.51 -9.44
C MET A 2 -8.79 20.53 -8.73
N ASN A 3 -7.93 21.04 -7.86
CA ASN A 3 -6.91 20.25 -7.17
C ASN A 3 -7.00 20.51 -5.67
N LYS A 4 -6.88 19.46 -4.87
CA LYS A 4 -6.79 19.55 -3.40
C LYS A 4 -5.82 18.49 -2.89
N SER A 5 -5.20 18.74 -1.75
CA SER A 5 -4.24 17.83 -1.14
C SER A 5 -4.65 17.50 0.28
N PHE A 6 -4.41 16.26 0.70
CA PHE A 6 -4.77 15.74 2.02
C PHE A 6 -3.58 15.03 2.64
N ASP A 7 -3.43 15.15 3.96
CA ASP A 7 -2.45 14.38 4.72
C ASP A 7 -3.02 12.98 5.00
N VAL A 8 -2.17 11.96 4.87
CA VAL A 8 -2.57 10.55 4.74
C VAL A 8 -2.28 9.76 6.00
N GLU A 9 -2.07 10.43 7.13
CA GLU A 9 -1.61 9.81 8.38
C GLU A 9 -2.45 8.56 8.71
N ASN A 10 -1.80 7.39 8.56
CA ASN A 10 -2.32 6.04 8.79
C ASN A 10 -3.38 5.49 7.81
N LYS A 11 -3.75 6.21 6.74
CA LYS A 11 -4.71 5.72 5.74
C LYS A 11 -4.01 5.05 4.57
N LYS A 12 -4.49 3.88 4.14
CA LYS A 12 -3.93 3.26 2.94
C LYS A 12 -4.46 3.97 1.71
N PHE A 13 -3.61 4.06 0.70
CA PHE A 13 -3.98 4.66 -0.58
C PHE A 13 -5.17 3.99 -1.26
N ILE A 14 -5.34 2.67 -1.03
CA ILE A 14 -6.50 1.90 -1.52
C ILE A 14 -7.81 2.36 -0.87
N ASP A 15 -7.80 2.67 0.43
CA ASP A 15 -9.00 3.11 1.17
C ASP A 15 -9.50 4.46 0.63
N ILE A 16 -8.56 5.35 0.27
CA ILE A 16 -8.86 6.66 -0.35
C ILE A 16 -9.52 6.45 -1.72
N GLN A 17 -8.96 5.55 -2.54
CA GLN A 17 -9.54 5.20 -3.85
C GLN A 17 -10.97 4.68 -3.68
N GLU A 18 -11.18 3.72 -2.77
CA GLU A 18 -12.48 3.10 -2.53
C GLU A 18 -13.52 4.12 -2.04
N LYS A 19 -13.13 5.04 -1.14
CA LYS A 19 -14.02 6.10 -0.67
C LYS A 19 -14.43 7.03 -1.81
N ILE A 20 -13.52 7.42 -2.70
CA ILE A 20 -13.85 8.25 -3.88
C ILE A 20 -14.80 7.50 -4.82
N GLU A 21 -14.52 6.24 -5.13
CA GLU A 21 -15.41 5.43 -5.97
C GLU A 21 -16.80 5.27 -5.33
N GLN A 22 -16.86 5.12 -4.01
CA GLN A 22 -18.11 5.02 -3.27
C GLN A 22 -18.93 6.30 -3.42
N ILE A 23 -18.33 7.48 -3.22
CA ILE A 23 -19.02 8.77 -3.36
C ILE A 23 -19.54 8.91 -4.79
N LEU A 24 -18.69 8.68 -5.78
CA LEU A 24 -19.07 8.76 -7.20
C LEU A 24 -20.23 7.83 -7.55
N LYS A 25 -20.20 6.57 -7.09
CA LYS A 25 -21.24 5.56 -7.40
C LYS A 25 -22.54 5.79 -6.64
N LYS A 26 -22.46 6.05 -5.33
CA LYS A 26 -23.63 6.10 -4.44
C LYS A 26 -24.30 7.47 -4.47
N GLU A 27 -23.53 8.54 -4.38
CA GLU A 27 -24.08 9.89 -4.24
C GLU A 27 -24.34 10.52 -5.59
N PHE A 28 -23.45 10.32 -6.56
CA PHE A 28 -23.58 10.95 -7.88
C PHE A 28 -24.09 10.00 -8.98
N LEU A 29 -24.33 8.73 -8.66
CA LEU A 29 -24.83 7.71 -9.60
C LEU A 29 -23.93 7.49 -10.83
N TYR A 30 -22.65 7.85 -10.73
CA TYR A 30 -21.67 7.63 -11.80
C TYR A 30 -21.20 6.19 -11.82
N SER A 31 -20.89 5.69 -13.02
CA SER A 31 -20.09 4.48 -13.16
C SER A 31 -18.61 4.86 -13.16
N THR A 32 -17.75 4.03 -12.55
CA THR A 32 -16.32 4.31 -12.46
C THR A 32 -15.49 3.19 -13.05
N THR A 33 -14.32 3.52 -13.56
CA THR A 33 -13.31 2.56 -14.02
C THR A 33 -11.94 3.05 -13.61
N THR A 34 -11.22 2.22 -12.87
CA THR A 34 -9.95 2.62 -12.26
C THR A 34 -8.77 1.98 -12.97
N ALA A 35 -7.76 2.77 -13.26
CA ALA A 35 -6.50 2.36 -13.86
C ALA A 35 -5.34 2.78 -12.94
N ARG A 36 -4.54 1.81 -12.52
CA ARG A 36 -3.36 2.05 -11.70
C ARG A 36 -2.16 2.31 -12.61
N LEU A 37 -1.57 3.51 -12.52
CA LEU A 37 -0.45 3.98 -13.34
C LEU A 37 0.86 3.95 -12.54
N GLY A 38 1.11 2.83 -11.86
CA GLY A 38 2.25 2.64 -10.97
C GLY A 38 1.86 2.60 -9.49
N ASN A 39 2.85 2.70 -8.61
CA ASN A 39 2.63 2.51 -7.17
C ASN A 39 1.93 3.70 -6.51
N SER A 40 2.23 4.91 -6.98
CA SER A 40 1.80 6.19 -6.39
C SER A 40 0.75 6.94 -7.20
N LEU A 41 0.32 6.43 -8.36
CA LEU A 41 -0.59 7.14 -9.25
C LEU A 41 -1.78 6.27 -9.63
N ILE A 42 -2.98 6.76 -9.36
CA ILE A 42 -4.25 6.11 -9.72
C ILE A 42 -5.08 7.10 -10.53
N ARG A 43 -5.71 6.58 -11.59
CA ARG A 43 -6.68 7.31 -12.40
C ARG A 43 -8.04 6.63 -12.29
N ILE A 44 -9.04 7.37 -11.85
CA ILE A 44 -10.44 6.94 -11.76
C ILE A 44 -11.20 7.68 -12.85
N ASN A 45 -11.58 6.99 -13.93
CA ASN A 45 -12.48 7.58 -14.93
C ASN A 45 -13.92 7.40 -14.43
N TYR A 46 -14.78 8.39 -14.69
CA TYR A 46 -16.18 8.34 -14.27
C TYR A 46 -17.11 8.77 -15.40
N THR A 47 -18.28 8.15 -15.48
CA THR A 47 -19.28 8.43 -16.52
C THR A 47 -20.70 8.45 -15.96
N ASP A 48 -21.46 9.46 -16.38
CA ASP A 48 -22.90 9.56 -16.23
C ASP A 48 -23.59 8.69 -17.28
N LYS A 49 -24.53 7.87 -16.83
CA LYS A 49 -25.35 7.03 -17.71
C LYS A 49 -26.33 7.85 -18.56
N ASN A 50 -26.64 9.08 -18.13
CA ASN A 50 -27.62 9.95 -18.78
C ASN A 50 -26.99 10.91 -19.81
N VAL A 51 -25.65 10.95 -19.90
CA VAL A 51 -24.92 11.84 -20.81
C VAL A 51 -24.18 10.99 -21.84
N GLU A 52 -23.98 11.54 -23.04
CA GLU A 52 -23.27 10.86 -24.12
C GLU A 52 -21.82 10.54 -23.72
N ILE A 53 -21.31 9.36 -24.11
CA ILE A 53 -19.98 8.90 -23.70
C ILE A 53 -18.86 9.81 -24.25
N GLU A 54 -19.06 10.39 -25.44
CA GLU A 54 -18.02 11.16 -26.12
C GLU A 54 -17.67 12.47 -25.41
N SER A 55 -18.66 13.15 -24.83
CA SER A 55 -18.45 14.38 -24.06
C SER A 55 -17.81 14.14 -22.70
N GLN A 56 -17.69 12.87 -22.30
CA GLN A 56 -17.20 12.45 -21.00
C GLN A 56 -15.83 11.74 -21.07
N LYS A 57 -15.19 11.70 -22.24
CA LYS A 57 -13.88 11.04 -22.43
C LYS A 57 -12.78 11.60 -21.51
N ASP A 58 -12.91 12.86 -21.10
CA ASP A 58 -11.96 13.55 -20.23
C ASP A 58 -12.34 13.54 -18.74
N ASN A 59 -13.46 12.90 -18.38
CA ASN A 59 -13.92 12.79 -17.00
C ASN A 59 -13.06 11.82 -16.21
N ARG A 60 -12.18 12.37 -15.37
CA ARG A 60 -11.30 11.58 -14.51
C ARG A 60 -10.90 12.30 -13.23
N ILE A 61 -10.71 11.51 -12.19
CA ILE A 61 -10.05 11.90 -10.95
C ILE A 61 -8.69 11.23 -10.91
N THR A 62 -7.64 12.00 -10.69
CA THR A 62 -6.28 11.51 -10.56
C THR A 62 -5.82 11.64 -9.11
N LEU A 63 -5.31 10.55 -8.56
CA LEU A 63 -4.76 10.48 -7.21
C LEU A 63 -3.26 10.28 -7.32
N LEU A 64 -2.48 11.18 -6.74
CA LEU A 64 -1.03 11.09 -6.66
C LEU A 64 -0.61 11.04 -5.19
N GLN A 65 0.05 9.96 -4.79
CA GLN A 65 0.59 9.77 -3.45
C GLN A 65 2.07 10.17 -3.39
N GLU A 66 2.43 11.05 -2.45
CA GLU A 66 3.79 11.48 -2.19
C GLU A 66 4.29 10.85 -0.88
N GLN A 67 5.21 9.88 -1.00
CA GLN A 67 5.98 9.28 0.11
C GLN A 67 5.15 8.89 1.35
N ASP A 68 3.95 8.33 1.13
CA ASP A 68 3.01 7.95 2.19
C ASP A 68 2.55 9.06 3.14
N LYS A 69 2.89 10.32 2.86
CA LYS A 69 2.53 11.48 3.70
C LYS A 69 1.32 12.21 3.18
N LYS A 70 1.27 12.41 1.85
CA LYS A 70 0.30 13.29 1.23
C LYS A 70 -0.31 12.66 -0.01
N VAL A 71 -1.60 12.90 -0.22
CA VAL A 71 -2.30 12.55 -1.45
C VAL A 71 -2.85 13.81 -2.09
N TYR A 72 -2.54 13.97 -3.38
CA TYR A 72 -3.07 15.02 -4.22
C TYR A 72 -4.20 14.43 -5.06
N VAL A 73 -5.36 15.08 -5.00
CA VAL A 73 -6.55 14.72 -5.76
C VAL A 73 -6.79 15.80 -6.80
N GLN A 74 -6.83 15.40 -8.06
CA GLN A 74 -7.04 16.28 -9.20
C GLN A 74 -8.28 15.83 -9.98
N ILE A 75 -9.25 16.72 -10.11
CA ILE A 75 -10.51 16.48 -10.82
C ILE A 75 -10.45 17.16 -12.18
N MET A 76 -10.70 16.36 -13.22
CA MET A 76 -10.85 16.79 -14.61
C MET A 76 -12.19 16.30 -15.16
N GLY A 77 -12.85 17.14 -15.95
CA GLY A 77 -14.11 16.80 -16.61
C GLY A 77 -15.30 17.60 -16.10
N VAL A 78 -16.49 17.10 -16.40
CA VAL A 78 -17.78 17.75 -16.10
C VAL A 78 -18.31 17.22 -14.77
N LEU A 79 -17.80 17.75 -13.66
CA LEU A 79 -18.53 17.77 -12.38
C LEU A 79 -19.04 19.19 -12.17
N ASP A 80 -20.28 19.32 -11.72
CA ASP A 80 -20.79 20.62 -11.26
C ASP A 80 -20.09 21.04 -9.94
N ASP A 81 -20.01 22.35 -9.70
CA ASP A 81 -19.30 22.90 -8.55
C ASP A 81 -19.88 22.39 -7.21
N ALA A 82 -21.19 22.09 -7.18
CA ALA A 82 -21.88 21.56 -6.01
C ALA A 82 -21.40 20.14 -5.66
N LYS A 83 -21.31 19.24 -6.65
CA LYS A 83 -20.78 17.88 -6.50
C LYS A 83 -19.31 17.90 -6.16
N VAL A 84 -18.53 18.82 -6.73
CA VAL A 84 -17.11 18.96 -6.33
C VAL A 84 -17.02 19.38 -4.86
N GLY A 85 -17.84 20.33 -4.42
CA GLY A 85 -17.93 20.72 -3.01
C GLY A 85 -18.25 19.54 -2.09
N GLN A 86 -19.31 18.79 -2.41
CA GLN A 86 -19.73 17.62 -1.66
C GLN A 86 -18.64 16.53 -1.61
N LEU A 87 -17.98 16.26 -2.75
CA LEU A 87 -16.86 15.32 -2.80
C LEU A 87 -15.71 15.77 -1.88
N TRP A 88 -15.41 17.06 -1.82
CA TRP A 88 -14.38 17.57 -0.93
C TRP A 88 -14.75 17.48 0.54
N GLU A 89 -15.99 17.80 0.90
CA GLU A 89 -16.50 17.70 2.27
C GLU A 89 -16.45 16.24 2.76
N GLU A 90 -16.91 15.30 1.94
CA GLU A 90 -16.85 13.87 2.26
C GLU A 90 -15.42 13.34 2.40
N LEU A 91 -14.49 13.85 1.59
CA LEU A 91 -13.08 13.50 1.72
C LEU A 91 -12.46 14.14 2.97
N GLU A 92 -12.74 15.40 3.28
CA GLU A 92 -12.28 16.05 4.51
C GLU A 92 -12.79 15.28 5.73
N ASN A 93 -14.08 14.97 5.78
CA ASN A 93 -14.67 14.15 6.83
C ASN A 93 -13.98 12.79 6.92
N PHE A 94 -13.75 12.12 5.78
CA PHE A 94 -13.02 10.86 5.77
C PHE A 94 -11.64 11.02 6.41
N PHE A 95 -10.84 12.02 6.03
CA PHE A 95 -9.50 12.23 6.59
C PHE A 95 -9.55 12.62 8.08
N SER A 96 -10.55 13.39 8.50
CA SER A 96 -10.74 13.80 9.91
C SER A 96 -11.24 12.69 10.83
N ILE A 97 -12.05 11.74 10.34
CA ILE A 97 -12.60 10.63 11.15
C ILE A 97 -11.49 9.70 11.68
N GLY A 98 -10.32 9.66 11.03
CA GLY A 98 -9.13 8.97 11.57
C GLY A 98 -8.67 9.51 12.94
N SER A 99 -9.01 10.75 13.28
CA SER A 99 -8.76 11.35 14.59
C SER A 99 -9.87 11.07 15.62
N ILE A 100 -11.08 10.68 15.16
CA ILE A 100 -12.29 10.58 16.00
C ILE A 100 -12.65 9.12 16.33
N ASN A 101 -12.33 8.14 15.49
CA ASN A 101 -12.61 6.73 15.81
C ASN A 101 -11.75 6.18 16.97
N ILE A 102 -10.73 6.91 17.42
CA ILE A 102 -10.06 6.65 18.71
C ILE A 102 -11.01 6.98 19.90
N ILE A 103 -12.00 7.85 19.68
CA ILE A 103 -12.90 8.39 20.70
C ILE A 103 -14.24 7.63 20.73
N GLU A 104 -14.84 7.26 19.59
CA GLU A 104 -16.16 6.58 19.57
C GLU A 104 -16.12 5.14 20.09
N ASP A 105 -15.04 4.39 19.84
CA ASP A 105 -14.83 3.06 20.44
C ASP A 105 -14.62 3.15 21.97
N SER A 106 -14.25 4.33 22.48
CA SER A 106 -14.13 4.60 23.92
C SER A 106 -15.48 4.98 24.58
N ILE A 107 -16.42 5.57 23.82
CA ILE A 107 -17.70 6.05 24.38
C ILE A 107 -18.73 4.92 24.48
N ASN A 108 -18.78 4.00 23.51
CA ASN A 108 -19.75 2.88 23.54
C ASN A 108 -19.48 1.86 24.66
N ASN A 109 -18.30 1.86 25.28
CA ASN A 109 -17.99 1.07 26.47
C ASN A 109 -18.33 1.77 27.80
N SER A 110 -18.77 3.03 27.75
CA SER A 110 -19.08 3.83 28.96
C SER A 110 -20.58 3.97 29.27
N GLU A 111 -21.48 3.55 28.38
CA GLU A 111 -22.93 3.68 28.57
C GLU A 111 -23.61 2.54 29.35
N GLU A 112 -22.89 1.51 29.81
CA GLU A 112 -23.52 0.40 30.56
C GLU A 112 -23.49 0.54 32.09
N LYS A 113 -23.07 1.69 32.63
CA LYS A 113 -23.24 1.99 34.06
C LYS A 113 -23.46 3.48 34.26
N LEU A 114 -24.72 3.90 34.39
CA LEU A 114 -25.13 5.01 35.26
C LEU A 114 -26.66 5.05 35.32
N ASP A 115 -27.20 4.27 36.24
CA ASP A 115 -28.51 4.55 36.83
C ASP A 115 -28.34 5.58 37.95
N GLU A 116 -29.29 6.53 37.97
CA GLU A 116 -29.74 7.39 39.07
C GLU A 116 -28.75 8.37 39.72
N SER A 117 -28.74 9.61 39.23
CA SER A 117 -29.19 10.77 40.01
C SER A 117 -29.20 12.04 39.16
N GLY A 118 -30.38 12.66 39.06
CA GLY A 118 -30.54 13.95 38.39
C GLY A 118 -30.04 15.08 39.26
N GLU A 119 -28.96 15.73 38.84
CA GLU A 119 -28.59 17.06 39.30
C GLU A 119 -28.11 17.89 38.12
N SER A 120 -28.63 19.12 38.04
CA SER A 120 -28.38 20.05 36.95
C SER A 120 -27.08 20.79 37.21
N ILE A 121 -26.08 20.61 36.34
CA ILE A 121 -24.79 21.29 36.44
C ILE A 121 -24.66 22.34 35.34
N ASP A 122 -24.41 23.57 35.81
CA ASP A 122 -24.16 24.80 35.06
C ASP A 122 -22.86 24.69 34.24
N ARG A 123 -22.90 25.18 33.00
CA ARG A 123 -21.77 25.12 32.05
C ARG A 123 -20.81 26.29 32.28
N SER A 124 -19.65 26.00 32.88
CA SER A 124 -18.46 26.85 32.76
C SER A 124 -17.35 26.08 32.03
N ASP A 125 -16.74 26.75 31.06
CA ASP A 125 -15.60 26.28 30.25
C ASP A 125 -14.45 25.74 31.11
N GLU A 126 -14.33 24.42 31.21
CA GLU A 126 -13.13 23.74 31.70
C GLU A 126 -12.43 23.07 30.51
N SER A 127 -11.15 23.42 30.33
CA SER A 127 -10.23 22.76 29.42
C SER A 127 -10.13 21.27 29.77
N ILE A 128 -10.62 20.42 28.88
CA ILE A 128 -10.60 18.97 29.04
C ILE A 128 -9.15 18.48 28.96
N GLU A 129 -8.57 18.08 30.09
CA GLU A 129 -7.36 17.25 30.10
C GLU A 129 -7.74 15.88 29.51
N ILE A 130 -7.24 15.58 28.31
CA ILE A 130 -7.42 14.28 27.67
C ILE A 130 -6.60 13.26 28.45
N ILE A 131 -7.27 12.52 29.34
CA ILE A 131 -6.70 11.34 29.99
C ILE A 131 -6.68 10.23 28.93
N GLU A 132 -5.51 9.93 28.37
CA GLU A 132 -5.33 8.75 27.50
C GLU A 132 -5.68 7.49 28.30
N PHE A 133 -6.82 6.88 27.97
CA PHE A 133 -7.24 5.62 28.56
C PHE A 133 -6.34 4.50 28.04
N LEU A 134 -5.48 3.96 28.89
CA LEU A 134 -4.60 2.85 28.54
C LEU A 134 -5.44 1.58 28.40
N PRO A 135 -5.43 0.91 27.23
CA PRO A 135 -6.19 -0.32 27.03
C PRO A 135 -5.69 -1.39 28.00
N SER A 136 -6.61 -2.22 28.47
CA SER A 136 -6.26 -3.32 29.36
C SER A 136 -5.41 -4.35 28.62
N LYS A 137 -4.59 -5.09 29.39
CA LYS A 137 -3.75 -6.15 28.84
C LYS A 137 -4.57 -7.21 28.09
N ASP A 138 -5.74 -7.57 28.60
CA ASP A 138 -6.59 -8.60 28.01
C ASP A 138 -7.24 -8.14 26.70
N GLU A 139 -7.60 -6.85 26.58
CA GLU A 139 -8.08 -6.27 25.33
C GLU A 139 -6.99 -6.31 24.24
N LEU A 140 -5.74 -5.97 24.60
CA LEU A 140 -4.61 -6.04 23.66
C LEU A 140 -4.33 -7.47 23.20
N VAL A 141 -4.46 -8.47 24.10
CA VAL A 141 -4.36 -9.90 23.73
C VAL A 141 -5.44 -10.26 22.72
N GLY A 142 -6.68 -9.84 22.96
CA GLY A 142 -7.81 -10.09 22.07
C GLY A 142 -7.61 -9.48 20.68
N GLU A 143 -7.17 -8.22 20.63
CA GLU A 143 -6.94 -7.50 19.38
C GLU A 143 -5.83 -8.14 18.54
N ILE A 144 -4.68 -8.44 19.16
CA ILE A 144 -3.56 -9.11 18.48
C ILE A 144 -3.97 -10.47 17.95
N LYS A 145 -4.70 -11.25 18.76
CA LYS A 145 -5.21 -12.57 18.36
C LYS A 145 -6.12 -12.47 17.14
N ASN A 146 -7.11 -11.57 17.18
CA ASN A 146 -8.06 -11.39 16.09
C ASN A 146 -7.34 -10.98 14.78
N GLN A 147 -6.36 -10.08 14.85
CA GLN A 147 -5.57 -9.69 13.67
C GLN A 147 -4.74 -10.84 13.07
N LEU A 148 -4.26 -11.77 13.90
CA LEU A 148 -3.50 -12.94 13.44
C LEU A 148 -4.43 -14.01 12.84
N GLU A 149 -5.58 -14.26 13.47
CA GLU A 149 -6.59 -15.19 12.97
C GLU A 149 -7.16 -14.73 11.62
N ASN A 150 -7.41 -13.43 11.46
CA ASN A 150 -7.84 -12.84 10.18
C ASN A 150 -6.80 -13.00 9.05
N LYS A 151 -5.53 -13.26 9.40
CA LYS A 151 -4.45 -13.56 8.44
C LYS A 151 -4.21 -15.06 8.25
N GLY A 152 -5.04 -15.91 8.86
CA GLY A 152 -4.96 -17.37 8.75
C GLY A 152 -3.98 -18.04 9.72
N PHE A 153 -3.53 -17.32 10.76
CA PHE A 153 -2.69 -17.90 11.82
C PHE A 153 -3.56 -18.24 13.03
N PHE A 154 -3.60 -19.51 13.41
CA PHE A 154 -4.29 -19.96 14.61
C PHE A 154 -3.33 -19.93 15.80
N LEU A 155 -3.71 -19.23 16.86
CA LEU A 155 -2.87 -19.00 18.03
C LEU A 155 -3.62 -19.24 19.32
N GLU A 156 -2.96 -19.95 20.22
CA GLU A 156 -3.46 -20.11 21.58
C GLU A 156 -3.31 -18.78 22.35
N PRO A 157 -4.31 -18.37 23.15
CA PRO A 157 -4.27 -17.12 23.90
C PRO A 157 -3.05 -16.98 24.82
N GLU A 158 -2.54 -18.11 25.33
CA GLU A 158 -1.36 -18.16 26.20
C GLU A 158 -0.07 -17.74 25.48
N GLU A 159 0.05 -18.00 24.18
CA GLU A 159 1.23 -17.61 23.40
C GLU A 159 1.26 -16.09 23.19
N VAL A 160 0.11 -15.50 22.87
CA VAL A 160 -0.04 -14.04 22.74
C VAL A 160 0.22 -13.35 24.07
N LYS A 161 -0.29 -13.89 25.18
CA LYS A 161 0.02 -13.38 26.53
C LYS A 161 1.51 -13.42 26.84
N THR A 162 2.18 -14.52 26.50
CA THR A 162 3.63 -14.67 26.69
C THR A 162 4.40 -13.63 25.87
N PHE A 163 4.00 -13.41 24.62
CA PHE A 163 4.60 -12.38 23.76
C PHE A 163 4.47 -10.98 24.37
N ILE A 164 3.27 -10.60 24.84
CA ILE A 164 3.04 -9.29 25.48
C ILE A 164 3.83 -9.17 26.79
N ASN A 165 3.93 -10.23 27.59
CA ASN A 165 4.75 -10.23 28.81
C ASN A 165 6.22 -9.93 28.48
N ASN A 166 6.77 -10.58 27.46
CA ASN A 166 8.15 -10.34 27.01
C ASN A 166 8.34 -8.90 26.51
N PHE A 167 7.31 -8.32 25.87
CA PHE A 167 7.33 -6.92 25.46
C PHE A 167 7.35 -5.98 26.68
N ILE A 168 6.48 -6.20 27.66
CA ILE A 168 6.42 -5.41 28.89
C ILE A 168 7.73 -5.51 29.67
N GLU A 169 8.29 -6.71 29.79
CA GLU A 169 9.57 -6.93 30.47
C GLU A 169 10.71 -6.15 29.80
N LYS A 170 10.70 -6.08 28.47
CA LYS A 170 11.75 -5.41 27.70
C LYS A 170 11.64 -3.89 27.66
N TYR A 171 10.42 -3.35 27.62
CA TYR A 171 10.17 -1.92 27.39
C TYR A 171 9.53 -1.20 28.59
N GLU A 172 9.21 -1.93 29.66
CA GLU A 172 8.55 -1.44 30.88
C GLU A 172 7.21 -0.72 30.61
N ARG A 173 6.56 -1.05 29.49
CA ARG A 173 5.28 -0.45 29.07
C ARG A 173 4.43 -1.39 28.24
N LEU A 174 3.14 -1.07 28.11
CA LEU A 174 2.24 -1.73 27.16
C LEU A 174 2.47 -1.21 25.73
N PRO A 175 2.21 -2.05 24.71
CA PRO A 175 2.16 -1.61 23.32
C PRO A 175 1.08 -0.55 23.11
N VAL A 176 1.37 0.48 22.30
CA VAL A 176 0.33 1.41 21.85
C VAL A 176 -0.39 0.85 20.62
N SER A 177 -1.61 1.33 20.36
CA SER A 177 -2.46 0.85 19.25
C SER A 177 -1.77 0.91 17.87
N SER A 178 -0.97 1.95 17.62
CA SER A 178 -0.19 2.10 16.39
C SER A 178 0.94 1.06 16.22
N GLU A 179 1.42 0.46 17.31
CA GLU A 179 2.46 -0.57 17.30
C GLU A 179 1.93 -1.99 17.08
N ILE A 180 0.63 -2.23 17.29
CA ILE A 180 -0.01 -3.56 17.19
C ILE A 180 0.26 -4.18 15.82
N ASN A 181 0.08 -3.42 14.75
CA ASN A 181 0.32 -3.89 13.38
C ASN A 181 1.78 -4.31 13.15
N SER A 182 2.73 -3.59 13.76
CA SER A 182 4.16 -3.91 13.66
C SER A 182 4.50 -5.16 14.46
N ILE A 183 3.91 -5.31 15.64
CA ILE A 183 4.01 -6.51 16.48
C ILE A 183 3.49 -7.75 15.73
N VAL A 184 2.29 -7.67 15.17
CA VAL A 184 1.67 -8.74 14.39
C VAL A 184 2.54 -9.14 13.20
N LYS A 185 3.11 -8.17 12.47
CA LYS A 185 4.05 -8.45 11.37
C LYS A 185 5.32 -9.14 11.85
N GLY A 186 5.91 -8.68 12.95
CA GLY A 186 7.10 -9.31 13.53
C GLY A 186 6.85 -10.77 13.93
N TYR A 187 5.70 -11.03 14.54
CA TYR A 187 5.29 -12.37 14.94
C TYR A 187 5.13 -13.33 13.73
N ILE A 188 4.50 -12.86 12.65
CA ILE A 188 4.36 -13.64 11.41
C ILE A 188 5.74 -14.00 10.82
N LEU A 189 6.68 -13.06 10.81
CA LEU A 189 8.04 -13.31 10.30
C LEU A 189 8.76 -14.37 11.14
N MET A 190 8.65 -14.31 12.48
CA MET A 190 9.23 -15.32 13.35
C MET A 190 8.71 -16.74 13.05
N ILE A 191 7.39 -16.91 12.91
CA ILE A 191 6.79 -18.21 12.56
C ILE A 191 7.28 -18.71 11.20
N GLN A 192 7.37 -17.82 10.21
CA GLN A 192 7.84 -18.17 8.87
C GLN A 192 9.30 -18.63 8.88
N GLU A 193 10.15 -17.98 9.67
CA GLU A 193 11.55 -18.37 9.86
C GLU A 193 11.69 -19.72 10.56
N GLU A 194 10.91 -19.97 11.63
CA GLU A 194 10.90 -21.26 12.32
C GLU A 194 10.45 -22.42 11.40
N ASN A 195 9.42 -22.19 10.59
CA ASN A 195 8.96 -23.20 9.62
C ASN A 195 9.99 -23.48 8.54
N LYS A 196 10.71 -22.44 8.08
CA LYS A 196 11.82 -22.60 7.13
C LYS A 196 12.96 -23.44 7.72
N LEU A 197 13.32 -23.22 8.98
CA LEU A 197 14.33 -24.02 9.67
C LEU A 197 13.90 -25.48 9.85
N LYS A 198 12.64 -25.74 10.22
CA LYS A 198 12.11 -27.11 10.34
C LYS A 198 12.14 -27.87 9.00
N SER A 199 11.92 -27.18 7.88
CA SER A 199 11.98 -27.79 6.55
C SER A 199 13.40 -28.17 6.07
N GLN A 200 14.46 -27.65 6.72
CA GLN A 200 15.85 -27.94 6.35
C GLN A 200 16.49 -29.05 7.20
N VAL A 201 15.76 -29.60 8.19
CA VAL A 201 16.26 -30.65 9.10
C VAL A 201 15.65 -32.03 8.79
N THR A 202 15.11 -32.24 7.58
CA THR A 202 14.93 -33.61 7.10
C THR A 202 16.31 -34.22 6.83
N GLU A 203 16.67 -35.16 7.70
CA GLU A 203 17.80 -36.08 7.57
C GLU A 203 17.98 -36.52 6.10
N PRO A 204 19.20 -36.53 5.55
CA PRO A 204 19.42 -36.99 4.18
C PRO A 204 19.12 -38.49 4.12
N VAL A 205 17.90 -38.83 3.70
CA VAL A 205 17.57 -40.17 3.22
C VAL A 205 18.34 -40.34 1.92
N ILE A 206 19.33 -41.25 1.94
CA ILE A 206 20.05 -41.68 0.75
C ILE A 206 19.05 -42.47 -0.10
N GLU A 207 18.44 -41.82 -1.09
CA GLU A 207 17.67 -42.50 -2.13
C GLU A 207 18.53 -42.68 -3.39
N GLU A 208 18.50 -43.92 -3.87
CA GLU A 208 19.16 -44.39 -5.09
C GLU A 208 18.65 -43.68 -6.35
N PRO A 209 19.46 -43.64 -7.42
CA PRO A 209 19.17 -42.81 -8.58
C PRO A 209 18.07 -43.44 -9.45
N HIS A 210 16.96 -42.72 -9.62
CA HIS A 210 15.98 -43.01 -10.67
C HIS A 210 15.81 -41.82 -11.63
N GLU A 211 15.61 -42.22 -12.88
CA GLU A 211 15.74 -41.47 -14.12
C GLU A 211 14.70 -40.36 -14.34
N GLU A 212 15.09 -39.44 -15.23
CA GLU A 212 14.44 -38.20 -15.64
C GLU A 212 13.04 -38.38 -16.27
N SER A 213 12.16 -37.40 -16.02
CA SER A 213 11.33 -36.80 -17.09
C SER A 213 10.76 -35.43 -16.67
N PRO A 214 10.69 -34.44 -17.59
CA PRO A 214 10.40 -33.05 -17.25
C PRO A 214 8.90 -32.71 -17.20
N SER A 215 8.61 -31.77 -16.33
CA SER A 215 7.31 -31.26 -15.93
C SER A 215 6.76 -30.14 -16.81
N ASN A 216 5.44 -30.22 -16.99
CA ASN A 216 4.41 -29.18 -17.12
C ASN A 216 4.83 -27.73 -17.41
N SER A 217 4.34 -27.27 -18.58
CA SER A 217 4.14 -25.88 -18.96
C SER A 217 3.06 -25.20 -18.10
N PHE A 218 3.40 -24.12 -17.43
CA PHE A 218 2.46 -23.05 -17.08
C PHE A 218 2.96 -21.75 -17.71
N GLU A 219 2.18 -21.24 -18.66
CA GLU A 219 2.42 -19.98 -19.37
C GLU A 219 2.14 -18.79 -18.43
N ASN A 220 3.17 -18.02 -18.10
CA ASN A 220 3.02 -16.63 -17.69
C ASN A 220 3.20 -15.76 -18.93
N VAL A 221 2.11 -15.17 -19.41
CA VAL A 221 2.11 -14.17 -20.48
C VAL A 221 2.73 -12.89 -19.92
N ILE A 222 4.04 -12.75 -20.10
CA ILE A 222 4.77 -11.48 -19.93
C ILE A 222 4.77 -10.79 -21.28
N LEU A 223 4.24 -9.56 -21.31
CA LEU A 223 4.23 -8.65 -22.45
C LEU A 223 5.63 -8.58 -23.11
N SER A 224 5.76 -9.21 -24.27
CA SER A 224 6.97 -9.20 -25.08
C SER A 224 7.17 -7.81 -25.70
N ASN A 225 8.05 -7.02 -25.10
CA ASN A 225 8.84 -6.08 -25.90
C ASN A 225 9.62 -6.93 -26.91
N TYR A 226 9.57 -6.56 -28.19
CA TYR A 226 10.28 -7.23 -29.27
C TYR A 226 11.76 -7.45 -28.92
N GLU A 227 12.09 -8.63 -28.41
CA GLU A 227 13.47 -9.08 -28.36
C GLU A 227 13.89 -9.38 -29.79
N ILE A 228 14.67 -8.47 -30.37
CA ILE A 228 15.46 -8.78 -31.57
C ILE A 228 16.46 -9.85 -31.13
N THR A 229 16.06 -11.12 -31.27
CA THR A 229 16.82 -12.34 -30.98
C THR A 229 17.92 -12.54 -32.01
N GLY A 230 18.81 -11.56 -32.15
CA GLY A 230 20.01 -11.61 -32.96
C GLY A 230 21.26 -11.40 -32.10
N ARG A 231 22.30 -12.21 -32.32
CA ARG A 231 23.62 -11.92 -31.73
C ARG A 231 24.09 -10.56 -32.22
N ARG A 232 24.32 -9.63 -31.28
CA ARG A 232 24.75 -8.26 -31.59
C ARG A 232 26.05 -8.31 -32.40
N LYS A 233 26.10 -7.59 -33.52
CA LYS A 233 27.29 -7.46 -34.38
C LYS A 233 27.90 -6.07 -34.24
N CYS A 234 29.23 -6.00 -34.17
CA CYS A 234 29.91 -4.70 -34.19
C CYS A 234 29.79 -4.08 -35.60
N PRO A 235 29.33 -2.83 -35.74
CA PRO A 235 29.20 -2.19 -37.05
C PRO A 235 30.55 -1.93 -37.73
N ASN A 236 31.64 -1.84 -36.95
CA ASN A 236 32.96 -1.56 -37.48
C ASN A 236 33.71 -2.84 -37.92
N CYS A 237 33.71 -3.89 -37.09
CA CYS A 237 34.53 -5.09 -37.35
C CYS A 237 33.72 -6.39 -37.58
N GLY A 238 32.38 -6.32 -37.55
CA GLY A 238 31.50 -7.45 -37.79
C GLY A 238 31.52 -8.54 -36.70
N ASN A 239 32.23 -8.34 -35.59
CA ASN A 239 32.38 -9.36 -34.56
C ASN A 239 31.04 -9.66 -33.85
N GLU A 240 30.74 -10.95 -33.71
CA GLU A 240 29.53 -11.46 -33.06
C GLU A 240 29.91 -12.06 -31.70
N GLY A 241 29.51 -11.42 -30.60
CA GLY A 241 29.54 -12.08 -29.28
C GLY A 241 30.46 -11.51 -28.20
N LEU A 242 31.11 -10.36 -28.41
CA LEU A 242 31.86 -9.69 -27.34
C LEU A 242 31.66 -8.16 -27.36
N ILE A 243 30.41 -7.74 -27.20
CA ILE A 243 30.03 -6.33 -27.12
C ILE A 243 29.62 -6.05 -25.67
N ARG A 244 30.34 -5.15 -25.02
CA ARG A 244 30.02 -4.70 -23.66
C ARG A 244 29.09 -3.49 -23.73
N GLU A 245 28.12 -3.46 -22.83
CA GLU A 245 27.28 -2.29 -22.61
C GLU A 245 27.87 -1.50 -21.44
N VAL A 246 28.07 -0.20 -21.62
CA VAL A 246 28.71 0.70 -20.65
C VAL A 246 27.90 2.00 -20.58
N ASP A 247 27.81 2.57 -19.39
CA ASP A 247 27.15 3.87 -19.20
C ASP A 247 27.99 5.00 -19.85
N ASP A 248 27.33 5.82 -20.64
CA ASP A 248 27.89 7.01 -21.25
C ASP A 248 27.65 8.24 -20.38
N LYS A 249 28.66 8.58 -19.58
CA LYS A 249 28.63 9.76 -18.71
C LYS A 249 28.59 11.09 -19.45
N THR A 250 28.82 11.10 -20.77
CA THR A 250 28.72 12.32 -21.58
C THR A 250 27.28 12.69 -21.93
N ARG A 251 26.36 11.72 -21.86
CA ARG A 251 24.94 11.92 -22.19
C ARG A 251 24.05 11.55 -21.02
N ILE A 252 23.55 12.57 -20.33
CA ILE A 252 22.60 12.41 -19.23
C ILE A 252 21.20 12.42 -19.81
N LEU A 253 20.40 11.39 -19.53
CA LEU A 253 19.00 11.29 -19.95
C LEU A 253 18.07 12.00 -18.97
N MET A 254 18.42 11.96 -17.68
CA MET A 254 17.66 12.60 -16.61
C MET A 254 18.63 13.02 -15.51
N ASP A 255 18.51 14.26 -15.02
CA ASP A 255 19.43 14.82 -14.03
C ASP A 255 19.11 14.37 -12.60
N TYR A 256 17.85 14.08 -12.28
CA TYR A 256 17.44 13.60 -10.96
C TYR A 256 16.22 12.66 -11.00
N PRO A 257 16.36 11.36 -10.62
CA PRO A 257 17.62 10.67 -10.32
C PRO A 257 18.55 10.64 -11.55
N LYS A 258 19.86 10.68 -11.33
CA LYS A 258 20.84 10.82 -12.42
C LYS A 258 20.93 9.53 -13.24
N ILE A 259 20.40 9.55 -14.47
CA ILE A 259 20.41 8.42 -15.40
C ILE A 259 21.27 8.77 -16.61
N TYR A 260 22.31 7.97 -16.86
CA TYR A 260 23.17 8.10 -18.03
C TYR A 260 22.63 7.27 -19.19
N ALA A 261 22.85 7.71 -20.41
CA ALA A 261 22.58 6.91 -21.59
C ALA A 261 23.52 5.69 -21.62
N LYS A 262 23.13 4.64 -22.33
CA LYS A 262 23.99 3.47 -22.53
C LYS A 262 24.67 3.52 -23.89
N LYS A 263 25.93 3.09 -23.94
CA LYS A 263 26.68 2.87 -25.17
C LYS A 263 27.20 1.44 -25.24
N ARG A 264 27.39 0.95 -26.46
CA ARG A 264 27.97 -0.36 -26.75
C ARG A 264 29.42 -0.18 -27.17
N CYS A 265 30.30 -1.00 -26.61
CA CYS A 265 31.72 -1.02 -26.93
C CYS A 265 32.14 -2.42 -27.41
N CYS A 266 32.76 -2.49 -28.58
CA CYS A 266 33.32 -3.75 -29.07
C CYS A 266 34.64 -4.06 -28.37
N THR A 267 34.73 -5.20 -27.71
CA THR A 267 35.99 -5.62 -27.05
C THR A 267 37.13 -5.94 -28.01
N LYS A 268 36.83 -6.21 -29.29
CA LYS A 268 37.84 -6.57 -30.30
C LYS A 268 38.51 -5.35 -30.92
N CYS A 269 37.72 -4.34 -31.33
CA CYS A 269 38.25 -3.15 -32.03
C CYS A 269 38.12 -1.85 -31.22
N GLY A 270 37.48 -1.88 -30.05
CA GLY A 270 37.26 -0.70 -29.20
C GLY A 270 36.21 0.27 -29.72
N TYR A 271 35.56 -0.01 -30.85
CA TYR A 271 34.56 0.90 -31.42
C TYR A 271 33.36 1.05 -30.49
N GLU A 272 32.96 2.31 -30.26
CA GLU A 272 31.84 2.67 -29.40
C GLU A 272 30.69 3.23 -30.23
N TRP A 273 29.46 2.82 -29.93
CA TRP A 273 28.27 3.35 -30.59
C TRP A 273 27.05 3.34 -29.66
N HIS A 274 26.09 4.22 -29.95
CA HIS A 274 24.85 4.29 -29.21
C HIS A 274 23.83 3.28 -29.74
N VAL A 275 22.96 2.84 -28.84
CA VAL A 275 21.76 2.12 -29.21
C VAL A 275 20.74 3.18 -29.58
N GLU A 276 20.37 3.25 -30.86
CA GLU A 276 19.18 3.99 -31.29
C GLU A 276 17.92 3.33 -30.74
#